data_AF-A0A939WDQ2-F1
#
_entry.id   AF-A0A939WDQ2-F1
#
_cell.length_a   1.000
_cell.length_b   1.000
_cell.length_c   1.000
_cell.angle_alpha   90.00
_cell.angle_beta   90.00
_cell.angle_gamma   90.00
#
_symmetry.space_group_name_H-M   'P 1'
#
loop_
_entity.id
_entity.type
_entity.pdbx_description
1 polymer ?
#
loop_
_entity_poly.entity_id
_entity_poly.type
_entity_poly.pdbx_seq_one_letter_code
_entity_poly.pdbx_strand_id
1 'polypeptide(L)'
;MFSIFKKNKPDDELTRIFKEKGFYCDEYVQAFIHSRKHLSSDDHFTLCELYIEMERYNDAQKELLSVKPGSLLDIITTGQLAFCQIALYMGTGEYDDAKAVYEDKVKFLDTFMKNPVRCRIAGDYYSYAATICAMIGDEKKKETYFARMREWCDIYPKHRILLDITEVATLYAKAAALAGVTPDEAKSAKETCRDTILNFQDFNYEWERAYYLRKLERTQRLYLV
;
A
#
# COMPACT_ATOMS: atom_id res chain seq x y z
N MET A 1 -8.56 -21.18 -3.12
CA MET A 1 -7.65 -22.32 -2.87
C MET A 1 -6.88 -22.56 -4.16
N PHE A 2 -5.63 -22.12 -4.26
CA PHE A 2 -4.78 -22.48 -5.40
C PHE A 2 -3.95 -23.71 -5.04
N SER A 3 -3.99 -24.71 -5.92
CA SER A 3 -3.32 -26.00 -5.80
C SER A 3 -2.18 -26.07 -6.82
N ILE A 4 -0.95 -25.92 -6.36
CA ILE A 4 0.24 -26.56 -6.94
C ILE A 4 1.10 -27.00 -5.76
N PHE A 5 0.79 -28.18 -5.23
CA PHE A 5 1.44 -28.72 -4.03
C PHE A 5 1.94 -30.13 -4.29
N LYS A 6 3.22 -30.26 -4.67
CA LYS A 6 3.93 -31.53 -4.50
C LYS A 6 5.29 -31.33 -3.85
N LYS A 7 5.31 -31.86 -2.62
CA LYS A 7 6.35 -32.51 -1.82
C LYS A 7 7.50 -31.63 -1.28
N ASN A 8 7.42 -31.47 0.05
CA ASN A 8 8.16 -30.65 1.01
C ASN A 8 7.84 -29.15 0.89
N LYS A 9 6.72 -28.72 1.51
CA LYS A 9 6.02 -27.46 1.23
C LYS A 9 6.66 -26.25 1.97
N PRO A 10 7.44 -25.38 1.30
CA PRO A 10 7.77 -24.04 1.82
C PRO A 10 6.53 -23.20 2.20
N ASP A 11 5.34 -23.60 1.75
CA ASP A 11 4.07 -22.96 2.05
C ASP A 11 3.61 -23.15 3.51
N ASP A 12 4.01 -24.25 4.18
CA ASP A 12 3.66 -24.47 5.59
C ASP A 12 4.49 -23.55 6.50
N GLU A 13 5.76 -23.31 6.15
CA GLU A 13 6.65 -22.38 6.85
C GLU A 13 6.22 -20.92 6.64
N LEU A 14 5.96 -20.52 5.39
CA LEU A 14 5.42 -19.19 5.08
C LEU A 14 4.09 -18.92 5.78
N THR A 15 3.18 -19.90 5.77
CA THR A 15 1.90 -19.79 6.47
C THR A 15 2.10 -19.67 7.98
N ARG A 16 3.05 -20.42 8.56
CA ARG A 16 3.37 -20.35 9.98
C ARG A 16 3.91 -18.97 10.37
N ILE A 17 4.92 -18.48 9.64
CA ILE A 17 5.50 -17.15 9.88
C ILE A 17 4.44 -16.06 9.69
N PHE A 18 3.61 -16.16 8.65
CA PHE A 18 2.50 -15.24 8.44
C PHE A 18 1.56 -15.18 9.65
N LYS A 19 1.15 -16.32 10.20
CA LYS A 19 0.24 -16.35 11.36
C LYS A 19 0.89 -15.79 12.63
N GLU A 20 2.16 -16.10 12.85
CA GLU A 20 2.89 -15.73 14.08
C GLU A 20 3.42 -14.29 14.05
N LYS A 21 3.92 -13.83 12.91
CA LYS A 21 4.70 -12.59 12.76
C LYS A 21 4.14 -11.61 11.72
N GLY A 22 3.33 -12.10 10.78
CA GLY A 22 2.78 -11.31 9.68
C GLY A 22 3.65 -11.30 8.41
N PHE A 23 3.21 -10.51 7.42
CA PHE A 23 3.91 -10.37 6.13
C PHE A 23 5.15 -9.46 6.21
N TYR A 24 5.10 -8.44 7.06
CA TYR A 24 6.06 -7.34 7.07
C TYR A 24 7.16 -7.56 8.11
N CYS A 25 7.87 -8.68 7.99
CA CYS A 25 9.03 -9.02 8.82
C CYS A 25 10.12 -9.72 8.00
N ASP A 26 11.36 -9.66 8.49
CA ASP A 26 12.52 -10.22 7.79
C ASP A 26 12.39 -11.74 7.58
N GLU A 27 11.80 -12.47 8.54
CA GLU A 27 11.63 -13.92 8.42
C GLU A 27 10.66 -14.28 7.30
N TYR A 28 9.59 -13.49 7.11
CA TYR A 28 8.65 -13.72 6.02
C TYR A 28 9.31 -13.45 4.66
N VAL A 29 10.05 -12.34 4.54
CA VAL A 29 10.80 -11.99 3.33
C VAL A 29 11.83 -13.07 2.99
N GLN A 30 12.61 -13.52 3.98
CA GLN A 30 13.59 -14.58 3.80
C GLN A 30 12.91 -15.87 3.36
N ALA A 31 11.87 -16.32 4.06
CA ALA A 31 11.13 -17.53 3.68
C ALA A 31 10.52 -17.41 2.27
N PHE A 32 10.04 -16.23 1.88
CA PHE A 32 9.49 -15.98 0.56
C PHE A 32 10.57 -16.17 -0.51
N ILE A 33 11.74 -15.56 -0.34
CA ILE A 33 12.87 -15.69 -1.26
C ILE A 33 13.34 -17.15 -1.34
N HIS A 34 13.51 -17.83 -0.20
CA HIS A 34 13.94 -19.23 -0.16
C HIS A 34 12.93 -20.18 -0.80
N SER A 35 11.64 -19.83 -0.79
CA SER A 35 10.59 -20.61 -1.47
C SER A 35 10.66 -20.54 -3.00
N ARG A 36 11.50 -19.66 -3.56
CA ARG A 36 11.61 -19.41 -5.00
C ARG A 36 12.96 -19.89 -5.53
N LYS A 37 12.93 -20.71 -6.58
CA LYS A 37 14.15 -21.14 -7.28
C LYS A 37 14.78 -19.97 -8.06
N HIS A 38 13.94 -19.15 -8.68
CA HIS A 38 14.28 -17.91 -9.39
C HIS A 38 13.16 -16.91 -9.16
N LEU A 39 13.49 -15.63 -8.95
CA LEU A 39 12.49 -14.57 -8.79
C LEU A 39 11.98 -14.12 -10.15
N SER A 40 10.66 -14.07 -10.30
CA SER A 40 9.97 -13.45 -11.43
C SER A 40 9.77 -11.96 -11.21
N SER A 41 9.32 -11.22 -12.25
CA SER A 41 8.95 -9.81 -12.09
C SER A 41 7.86 -9.59 -11.02
N ASP A 42 6.88 -10.49 -10.95
CA ASP A 42 5.84 -10.43 -9.91
C ASP A 42 6.41 -10.66 -8.50
N ASP A 43 7.41 -11.53 -8.36
CA ASP A 43 8.08 -11.72 -7.07
C ASP A 43 8.88 -10.46 -6.67
N HIS A 44 9.54 -9.80 -7.61
CA HIS A 44 10.24 -8.52 -7.37
C HIS A 44 9.26 -7.40 -6.97
N PHE A 45 8.08 -7.30 -7.62
CA PHE A 45 7.05 -6.36 -7.18
C PHE A 45 6.54 -6.67 -5.76
N THR A 46 6.31 -7.95 -5.45
CA THR A 46 5.90 -8.37 -4.11
C THR A 46 6.96 -7.99 -3.07
N LEU A 47 8.24 -8.24 -3.35
CA LEU A 47 9.35 -7.86 -2.46
C LEU A 47 9.45 -6.34 -2.31
N CYS A 48 9.26 -5.58 -3.39
CA CYS A 48 9.21 -4.12 -3.34
C CYS A 48 8.14 -3.62 -2.37
N GLU A 49 6.90 -4.12 -2.49
CA GLU A 49 5.79 -3.75 -1.60
C GLU A 49 6.08 -4.12 -0.14
N LEU A 50 6.63 -5.31 0.11
CA LEU A 50 7.03 -5.73 1.45
C LEU A 50 8.09 -4.79 2.04
N TYR A 51 9.12 -4.45 1.27
CA TYR A 51 10.17 -3.54 1.72
C TYR A 51 9.67 -2.10 1.94
N ILE A 52 8.73 -1.61 1.12
CA ILE A 52 8.09 -0.29 1.35
C ILE A 52 7.33 -0.29 2.67
N GLU A 53 6.54 -1.34 2.95
CA GLU A 53 5.79 -1.45 4.20
C GLU A 53 6.68 -1.66 5.43
N MET A 54 7.91 -2.15 5.23
CA MET A 54 8.96 -2.24 6.25
C MET A 54 9.85 -1.00 6.33
N GLU A 55 9.56 0.07 5.57
CA GLU A 55 10.36 1.31 5.49
C GLU A 55 11.82 1.07 5.03
N ARG A 56 12.07 -0.03 4.29
CA ARG A 56 13.37 -0.42 3.69
C ARG A 56 13.46 0.06 2.24
N TYR A 57 13.35 1.37 2.02
CA TYR A 57 13.20 1.95 0.68
C TYR A 57 14.36 1.65 -0.28
N ASN A 58 15.60 1.58 0.22
CA ASN A 58 16.76 1.22 -0.60
C ASN A 58 16.66 -0.22 -1.16
N ASP A 59 16.10 -1.14 -0.39
CA ASP A 59 15.90 -2.52 -0.85
C ASP A 59 14.71 -2.60 -1.80
N ALA A 60 13.61 -1.89 -1.50
CA ALA A 60 12.49 -1.75 -2.42
C ALA A 60 12.91 -1.20 -3.80
N GLN A 61 13.80 -0.22 -3.83
CA GLN A 61 14.32 0.36 -5.07
C GLN A 61 15.17 -0.66 -5.87
N LYS A 62 16.01 -1.47 -5.20
CA LYS A 62 16.77 -2.53 -5.87
C LYS A 62 15.85 -3.58 -6.51
N GLU A 63 14.75 -3.94 -5.85
CA GLU A 63 13.78 -4.87 -6.40
C GLU A 63 13.10 -4.30 -7.65
N LEU A 64 12.73 -3.02 -7.64
CA LEU A 64 12.19 -2.35 -8.83
C LEU A 64 13.16 -2.33 -10.01
N LEU A 65 14.44 -2.06 -9.77
CA LEU A 65 15.48 -2.08 -10.80
C LEU A 65 15.75 -3.50 -11.35
N SER A 66 15.39 -4.53 -10.58
CA SER A 66 15.53 -5.94 -10.96
C SER A 66 14.39 -6.44 -11.85
N VAL A 67 13.28 -5.69 -11.92
CA VAL A 67 12.18 -5.97 -12.84
C VAL A 67 12.67 -5.76 -14.27
N LYS A 68 12.79 -6.85 -15.02
CA LYS A 68 13.08 -6.77 -16.45
C LYS A 68 11.82 -6.26 -17.14
N PRO A 69 11.87 -5.13 -17.85
CA PRO A 69 10.77 -4.75 -18.70
C PRO A 69 10.60 -5.84 -19.75
N GLY A 70 9.53 -6.63 -19.62
CA GLY A 70 9.01 -7.42 -20.74
C GLY A 70 8.60 -6.47 -21.87
N SER A 71 8.11 -7.00 -22.99
CA SER A 71 7.51 -6.15 -24.03
C SER A 71 6.55 -5.17 -23.38
N LEU A 72 6.71 -3.87 -23.65
CA LEU A 72 5.92 -2.72 -23.15
C LEU A 72 4.38 -2.84 -23.36
N LEU A 73 3.92 -3.96 -23.90
CA LEU A 73 2.52 -4.34 -24.10
C LEU A 73 1.92 -5.09 -22.91
N ASP A 74 2.70 -5.52 -21.91
CA ASP A 74 2.13 -6.12 -20.71
C ASP A 74 1.58 -5.05 -19.77
N ILE A 75 0.27 -4.84 -19.91
CA ILE A 75 -0.57 -3.99 -19.06
C ILE A 75 -0.40 -4.37 -17.58
N ILE A 76 -0.14 -5.64 -17.25
CA ILE A 76 -0.03 -6.05 -15.84
C ILE A 76 1.29 -5.54 -15.24
N THR A 77 2.41 -5.82 -15.90
CA THR A 77 3.74 -5.35 -15.46
C THR A 77 3.80 -3.83 -15.39
N THR A 78 3.22 -3.13 -16.38
CA THR A 78 3.23 -1.65 -16.39
C THR A 78 2.39 -1.06 -15.26
N GLY A 79 1.25 -1.68 -14.94
CA GLY A 79 0.39 -1.25 -13.83
C GLY A 79 1.06 -1.44 -12.48
N GLN A 80 1.65 -2.62 -12.28
CA GLN A 80 2.36 -2.93 -11.04
C GLN A 80 3.59 -2.03 -10.84
N LEU A 81 4.35 -1.79 -11.91
CA LEU A 81 5.51 -0.88 -11.85
C LEU A 81 5.10 0.53 -11.44
N ALA A 82 4.10 1.12 -12.11
CA ALA A 82 3.63 2.46 -11.78
C ALA A 82 3.09 2.53 -10.34
N PHE A 83 2.36 1.51 -9.89
CA PHE A 83 1.89 1.42 -8.50
C PHE A 83 3.04 1.39 -7.49
N CYS A 84 4.02 0.51 -7.69
CA CYS A 84 5.17 0.41 -6.77
C CYS A 84 6.04 1.67 -6.80
N GLN A 85 6.20 2.35 -7.96
CA GLN A 85 6.89 3.64 -8.04
C GLN A 85 6.17 4.71 -7.21
N ILE A 86 4.85 4.85 -7.38
CA ILE A 86 4.05 5.77 -6.57
C ILE A 86 4.23 5.45 -5.09
N ALA A 87 4.09 4.18 -4.69
CA ALA A 87 4.23 3.77 -3.30
C ALA A 87 5.63 4.09 -2.72
N LEU A 88 6.69 3.84 -3.50
CA LEU A 88 8.06 4.16 -3.10
C LEU A 88 8.27 5.66 -2.91
N TYR A 89 7.88 6.47 -3.90
CA TYR A 89 8.03 7.92 -3.86
C TYR A 89 7.20 8.55 -2.73
N MET A 90 5.98 8.08 -2.51
CA MET A 90 5.16 8.49 -1.36
C MET A 90 5.83 8.11 -0.02
N GLY A 91 6.54 6.97 0.03
CA GLY A 91 7.26 6.51 1.22
C GLY A 91 8.57 7.25 1.50
N THR A 92 9.24 7.78 0.47
CA THR A 92 10.48 8.57 0.61
C THR A 92 10.25 10.07 0.70
N GLY A 93 9.01 10.52 0.52
CA GLY A 93 8.67 11.95 0.49
C GLY A 93 8.94 12.64 -0.85
N GLU A 94 9.25 11.88 -1.89
CA GLU A 94 9.44 12.35 -3.27
C GLU A 94 8.07 12.62 -3.94
N TYR A 95 7.28 13.52 -3.36
CA TYR A 95 5.87 13.70 -3.73
C TYR A 95 5.64 14.20 -5.14
N ASP A 96 6.54 15.03 -5.66
CA ASP A 96 6.46 15.53 -7.04
C ASP A 96 6.65 14.39 -8.06
N ASP A 97 7.55 13.45 -7.78
CA ASP A 97 7.77 12.27 -8.63
C ASP A 97 6.58 11.30 -8.53
N ALA A 98 6.03 11.08 -7.32
CA ALA A 98 4.80 10.32 -7.14
C ALA A 98 3.64 10.89 -7.96
N LYS A 99 3.46 12.21 -7.90
CA LYS A 99 2.46 12.95 -8.67
C LYS A 99 2.68 12.79 -10.17
N ALA A 100 3.92 12.96 -10.65
CA ALA A 100 4.23 12.85 -12.07
C ALA A 100 3.88 11.47 -12.64
N VAL A 101 4.23 10.39 -11.92
CA VAL A 101 3.84 9.03 -12.31
C VAL A 101 2.33 8.85 -12.28
N TYR A 102 1.66 9.35 -11.24
CA TYR A 102 0.21 9.28 -11.13
C TYR A 102 -0.49 10.00 -12.30
N GLU A 103 -0.12 11.25 -12.61
CA GLU A 103 -0.76 12.04 -13.67
C GLU A 103 -0.58 11.40 -15.06
N ASP A 104 0.59 10.82 -15.33
CA ASP A 104 0.87 10.10 -16.58
C ASP A 104 0.07 8.78 -16.68
N LYS A 105 -0.13 8.07 -15.56
CA LYS A 105 -0.69 6.71 -15.56
C LYS A 105 -2.11 6.59 -15.01
N VAL A 106 -2.76 7.66 -14.53
CA VAL A 106 -4.02 7.59 -13.77
C VAL A 106 -5.14 6.84 -14.49
N LYS A 107 -5.40 7.14 -15.77
CA LYS A 107 -6.47 6.48 -16.54
C LYS A 107 -6.24 4.97 -16.65
N PHE A 108 -4.97 4.58 -16.74
CA PHE A 108 -4.56 3.21 -16.87
C PHE A 108 -4.63 2.48 -15.53
N LEU A 109 -4.10 3.07 -14.46
CA LEU A 109 -4.15 2.52 -13.10
C LEU A 109 -5.61 2.31 -12.63
N ASP A 110 -6.49 3.27 -12.92
CA ASP A 110 -7.93 3.19 -12.68
C ASP A 110 -8.61 1.97 -13.32
N THR A 111 -8.10 1.55 -14.49
CA THR A 111 -8.61 0.38 -15.21
C THR A 111 -7.94 -0.90 -14.71
N PHE A 112 -6.63 -0.85 -14.52
CA PHE A 112 -5.81 -1.98 -14.06
C PHE A 112 -6.28 -2.50 -12.70
N MET A 113 -6.62 -1.61 -11.77
CA MET A 113 -7.06 -1.98 -10.42
C MET A 113 -8.45 -2.62 -10.36
N LYS A 114 -9.21 -2.60 -11.47
CA LYS A 114 -10.46 -3.37 -11.63
C LYS A 114 -10.22 -4.83 -12.00
N ASN A 115 -8.99 -5.22 -12.32
CA ASN A 115 -8.65 -6.60 -12.66
C ASN A 115 -8.87 -7.52 -11.44
N PRO A 116 -9.57 -8.67 -11.58
CA PRO A 116 -9.84 -9.59 -10.46
C PRO A 116 -8.59 -10.13 -9.74
N VAL A 117 -7.45 -10.18 -10.42
CA VAL A 117 -6.17 -10.63 -9.84
C VAL A 117 -5.55 -9.55 -8.95
N ARG A 118 -5.82 -8.26 -9.24
CA ARG A 118 -5.16 -7.10 -8.62
C ARG A 118 -6.11 -6.29 -7.73
N CYS A 119 -7.41 -6.51 -7.83
CA CYS A 119 -8.41 -5.76 -7.06
C CYS A 119 -8.19 -5.87 -5.55
N ARG A 120 -7.52 -6.91 -5.04
CA ARG A 120 -7.18 -7.04 -3.61
C ARG A 120 -6.18 -6.02 -3.09
N ILE A 121 -5.35 -5.42 -3.95
CA ILE A 121 -4.40 -4.35 -3.57
C ILE A 121 -4.89 -2.97 -4.02
N ALA A 122 -6.07 -2.89 -4.63
CA ALA A 122 -6.62 -1.62 -5.12
C ALA A 122 -6.84 -0.60 -4.00
N GLY A 123 -7.06 -1.04 -2.75
CA GLY A 123 -7.22 -0.16 -1.60
C GLY A 123 -6.00 0.74 -1.36
N ASP A 124 -4.78 0.20 -1.43
CA ASP A 124 -3.56 1.00 -1.27
C ASP A 124 -3.39 2.00 -2.42
N TYR A 125 -3.72 1.60 -3.65
CA TYR A 125 -3.72 2.53 -4.79
C TYR A 125 -4.72 3.68 -4.59
N TYR A 126 -5.96 3.37 -4.19
CA TYR A 126 -6.96 4.41 -3.93
C TYR A 126 -6.52 5.34 -2.80
N SER A 127 -5.86 4.80 -1.77
CA SER A 127 -5.26 5.61 -0.71
C SER A 127 -4.22 6.58 -1.27
N TYR A 128 -3.22 6.10 -2.02
CA TYR A 128 -2.19 6.97 -2.61
C TYR A 128 -2.80 8.01 -3.56
N ALA A 129 -3.72 7.61 -4.42
CA ALA A 129 -4.38 8.50 -5.36
C ALA A 129 -5.20 9.59 -4.65
N ALA A 130 -5.93 9.24 -3.57
CA ALA A 130 -6.65 10.22 -2.76
C ALA A 130 -5.68 11.19 -2.09
N THR A 131 -4.57 10.71 -1.51
CA THR A 131 -3.58 11.58 -0.87
C THR A 131 -2.92 12.52 -1.88
N ILE A 132 -2.49 12.03 -3.04
CA ILE A 132 -1.94 12.88 -4.12
C ILE A 132 -2.98 13.93 -4.56
N CYS A 133 -4.25 13.54 -4.75
CA CYS A 133 -5.31 14.49 -5.10
C CYS A 133 -5.51 15.57 -4.03
N ALA A 134 -5.40 15.20 -2.74
CA ALA A 134 -5.49 16.15 -1.63
C ALA A 134 -4.31 17.14 -1.64
N MET A 135 -3.09 16.67 -1.91
CA MET A 135 -1.90 17.53 -2.00
C MET A 135 -1.99 18.57 -3.11
N ILE A 136 -2.57 18.20 -4.25
CA ILE A 136 -2.71 19.10 -5.41
C ILE A 136 -4.00 19.93 -5.39
N GLY A 137 -4.86 19.76 -4.37
CA GLY A 137 -6.14 20.47 -4.24
C GLY A 137 -7.25 19.98 -5.18
N ASP A 138 -7.15 18.79 -5.79
CA ASP A 138 -8.20 18.19 -6.61
C ASP A 138 -9.23 17.44 -5.73
N GLU A 139 -10.00 18.22 -4.97
CA GLU A 139 -10.99 17.70 -4.01
C GLU A 139 -12.03 16.77 -4.67
N LYS A 140 -12.42 17.06 -5.92
CA LYS A 140 -13.38 16.23 -6.65
C LYS A 140 -12.83 14.83 -6.94
N LYS A 141 -11.58 14.72 -7.41
CA LYS A 141 -10.97 13.39 -7.62
C LYS A 141 -10.66 12.70 -6.30
N LYS A 142 -10.23 13.44 -5.28
CA LYS A 142 -10.03 12.89 -3.93
C LYS A 142 -11.29 12.18 -3.43
N GLU A 143 -12.46 12.84 -3.51
CA GLU A 143 -13.75 12.21 -3.13
C GLU A 143 -14.13 11.03 -4.02
N THR A 144 -13.75 11.06 -5.30
CA THR A 144 -13.96 9.91 -6.22
C THR A 144 -13.19 8.68 -5.75
N TYR A 145 -11.94 8.84 -5.30
CA TYR A 145 -11.14 7.73 -4.77
C TYR A 145 -11.63 7.24 -3.41
N PHE A 146 -12.09 8.14 -2.53
CA PHE A 146 -12.77 7.74 -1.30
C PHE A 146 -14.03 6.90 -1.58
N ALA A 147 -14.84 7.29 -2.56
CA ALA A 147 -16.02 6.51 -2.96
C ALA A 147 -15.63 5.09 -3.43
N ARG A 148 -14.63 4.98 -4.32
CA ARG A 148 -14.13 3.67 -4.79
C ARG A 148 -13.53 2.83 -3.67
N MET A 149 -12.86 3.47 -2.71
CA MET A 149 -12.30 2.78 -1.55
C MET A 149 -13.40 2.25 -0.62
N ARG A 150 -14.49 3.01 -0.41
CA ARG A 150 -15.67 2.52 0.33
C ARG A 150 -16.29 1.30 -0.36
N GLU A 151 -16.53 1.37 -1.67
CA GLU A 151 -17.02 0.23 -2.46
C GLU A 151 -16.10 -1.00 -2.36
N TRP A 152 -14.79 -0.77 -2.39
CA TRP A 152 -13.80 -1.82 -2.20
C TRP A 152 -13.84 -2.43 -0.80
N CYS A 153 -13.98 -1.59 0.24
CA CYS A 153 -14.15 -2.04 1.62
C CYS A 153 -15.45 -2.83 1.83
N ASP A 154 -16.52 -2.59 1.06
CA ASP A 154 -17.73 -3.40 1.15
C ASP A 154 -17.48 -4.85 0.68
N ILE A 155 -16.52 -5.05 -0.23
CA ILE A 155 -16.07 -6.38 -0.68
C ILE A 155 -15.03 -6.97 0.29
N TYR A 156 -14.17 -6.10 0.86
CA TYR A 156 -13.07 -6.47 1.73
C TYR A 156 -13.16 -5.77 3.10
N PRO A 157 -14.18 -6.09 3.93
CA PRO A 157 -14.55 -5.30 5.12
C PRO A 157 -13.45 -5.17 6.17
N LYS A 158 -12.57 -6.18 6.26
CA LYS A 158 -11.40 -6.16 7.15
C LYS A 158 -10.40 -5.03 6.86
N HIS A 159 -10.49 -4.39 5.69
CA HIS A 159 -9.64 -3.27 5.31
C HIS A 159 -10.31 -1.91 5.53
N ARG A 160 -11.48 -1.83 6.18
CA ARG A 160 -12.16 -0.56 6.47
C ARG A 160 -11.27 0.42 7.25
N ILE A 161 -10.40 -0.07 8.13
CA ILE A 161 -9.39 0.75 8.82
C ILE A 161 -8.50 1.53 7.84
N LEU A 162 -8.20 0.96 6.67
CA LEU A 162 -7.38 1.64 5.67
C LEU A 162 -8.05 2.94 5.23
N LEU A 163 -9.38 3.00 5.17
CA LEU A 163 -10.14 4.21 4.84
C LEU A 163 -9.86 5.33 5.86
N ASP A 164 -9.94 5.01 7.16
CA ASP A 164 -9.70 5.98 8.24
C ASP A 164 -8.24 6.47 8.21
N ILE A 165 -7.29 5.56 7.93
CA ILE A 165 -5.88 5.94 7.76
C ILE A 165 -5.70 6.85 6.54
N THR A 166 -6.39 6.58 5.43
CA THR A 166 -6.37 7.45 4.25
C THR A 166 -6.95 8.83 4.56
N GLU A 167 -8.03 8.93 5.34
CA GLU A 167 -8.57 10.22 5.78
C GLU A 167 -7.51 11.02 6.56
N VAL A 168 -6.86 10.38 7.53
CA VAL A 168 -5.75 10.99 8.28
C VAL A 168 -4.60 11.42 7.35
N ALA A 169 -4.21 10.58 6.39
CA ALA A 169 -3.17 10.90 5.42
C ALA A 169 -3.52 12.12 4.57
N THR A 170 -4.77 12.23 4.09
CA THR A 170 -5.21 13.40 3.32
C THR A 170 -5.24 14.68 4.15
N LEU A 171 -5.58 14.61 5.44
CA LEU A 171 -5.55 15.77 6.33
C LEU A 171 -4.12 16.26 6.56
N TYR A 172 -3.19 15.35 6.83
CA TYR A 172 -1.78 15.71 6.97
C TYR A 172 -1.20 16.28 5.66
N ALA A 173 -1.50 15.67 4.52
CA ALA A 173 -1.13 16.18 3.21
C ALA A 173 -1.64 17.61 2.96
N LYS A 174 -2.90 17.89 3.33
CA LYS A 174 -3.49 19.24 3.22
C LYS A 174 -2.86 20.22 4.19
N ALA A 175 -2.55 19.81 5.42
CA ALA A 175 -1.86 20.64 6.39
C ALA A 175 -0.45 21.04 5.89
N ALA A 176 0.28 20.07 5.32
CA ALA A 176 1.60 20.30 4.72
C ALA A 176 1.53 21.28 3.53
N ALA A 177 0.49 21.15 2.69
CA ALA A 177 0.24 22.03 1.56
C ALA A 177 -0.37 23.40 1.95
N LEU A 178 -0.55 23.69 3.25
CA LEU A 178 -1.24 24.88 3.77
C LEU A 178 -2.66 25.07 3.19
N ALA A 179 -3.32 23.96 2.84
CA ALA A 179 -4.61 23.92 2.15
C ALA A 179 -5.80 23.94 3.14
N GLY A 180 -5.80 24.90 4.07
CA GLY A 180 -6.94 25.17 4.96
C GLY A 180 -7.22 24.09 6.02
N VAL A 181 -6.23 23.23 6.31
CA VAL A 181 -6.28 22.25 7.41
C VAL A 181 -5.12 22.53 8.35
N THR A 182 -5.38 22.53 9.65
CA THR A 182 -4.32 22.74 10.64
C THR A 182 -3.63 21.42 11.01
N PRO A 183 -2.34 21.44 11.42
CA PRO A 183 -1.69 20.23 11.93
C PRO A 183 -2.43 19.60 13.11
N ASP A 184 -3.17 20.39 13.90
CA ASP A 184 -3.91 19.89 15.07
C ASP A 184 -5.21 19.17 14.68
N GLU A 185 -5.89 19.61 13.61
CA GLU A 185 -7.01 18.85 13.02
C GLU A 185 -6.57 17.46 12.56
N ALA A 186 -5.43 17.38 11.87
CA ALA A 186 -4.87 16.11 11.43
C ALA A 186 -4.47 15.20 12.61
N LYS A 187 -3.90 15.77 13.69
CA LYS A 187 -3.61 15.03 14.94
C LYS A 187 -4.88 14.52 15.63
N SER A 188 -5.94 15.32 15.71
CA SER A 188 -7.21 14.89 16.32
C SER A 188 -7.84 13.73 15.55
N ALA A 189 -7.79 13.78 14.22
CA ALA A 189 -8.25 12.68 13.37
C ALA A 189 -7.40 11.43 13.56
N LYS A 190 -6.07 11.60 13.70
CA LYS A 190 -5.14 10.49 13.99
C LYS A 190 -5.49 9.78 15.30
N GLU A 191 -5.73 10.51 16.39
CA GLU A 191 -6.12 9.88 17.66
C GLU A 191 -7.45 9.13 17.56
N THR A 192 -8.42 9.69 16.83
CA THR A 192 -9.71 9.00 16.56
C THR A 192 -9.51 7.71 15.75
N CYS A 193 -8.66 7.75 14.72
CA CYS A 193 -8.30 6.57 13.93
C CYS A 193 -7.55 5.54 14.79
N ARG A 194 -6.66 5.97 15.67
CA ARG A 194 -5.94 5.11 16.62
C ARG A 194 -6.90 4.34 17.52
N ASP A 195 -7.88 5.03 18.09
CA ASP A 195 -8.93 4.39 18.90
C ASP A 195 -9.76 3.41 18.08
N THR A 196 -10.05 3.74 16.82
CA THR A 196 -10.76 2.82 15.91
C THR A 196 -9.96 1.54 15.67
N ILE A 197 -8.65 1.64 15.42
CA ILE A 197 -7.75 0.48 15.24
C ILE A 197 -7.69 -0.37 16.51
N LEU A 198 -7.57 0.25 17.69
CA LEU A 198 -7.48 -0.46 18.97
C LEU A 198 -8.76 -1.23 19.28
N ASN A 199 -9.91 -0.67 18.93
CA ASN A 199 -11.23 -1.26 19.20
C ASN A 199 -11.76 -2.17 18.07
N PHE A 200 -11.06 -2.27 16.94
CA PHE A 200 -11.46 -3.12 15.83
C PHE A 200 -11.35 -4.60 16.18
N GLN A 201 -12.45 -5.34 16.00
CA GLN A 201 -12.59 -6.72 16.44
C GLN A 201 -12.32 -7.75 15.34
N ASP A 202 -12.29 -7.35 14.07
CA ASP A 202 -12.22 -8.29 12.94
C ASP A 202 -10.77 -8.64 12.54
N PHE A 203 -9.79 -8.36 13.39
CA PHE A 203 -8.43 -8.85 13.19
C PHE A 203 -8.35 -10.35 13.47
N ASN A 204 -7.79 -11.09 12.52
CA ASN A 204 -7.54 -12.52 12.64
C ASN A 204 -6.25 -12.81 13.39
N TYR A 205 -5.31 -11.86 13.39
CA TYR A 205 -3.99 -12.01 14.00
C TYR A 205 -3.58 -10.75 14.76
N GLU A 206 -2.82 -10.92 15.85
CA GLU A 206 -2.35 -9.80 16.68
C GLU A 206 -1.47 -8.82 15.89
N TRP A 207 -0.66 -9.33 14.95
CA TRP A 207 0.23 -8.51 14.14
C TRP A 207 -0.54 -7.58 13.19
N GLU A 208 -1.79 -7.87 12.82
CA GLU A 208 -2.59 -7.01 11.93
C GLU A 208 -2.88 -5.67 12.61
N ARG A 209 -3.25 -5.69 13.90
CA ARG A 209 -3.44 -4.45 14.69
C ARG A 209 -2.14 -3.65 14.77
N ALA A 210 -1.05 -4.32 15.11
CA ALA A 210 0.26 -3.68 15.21
C ALA A 210 0.71 -3.07 13.87
N TYR A 211 0.40 -3.72 12.75
CA TYR A 211 0.65 -3.21 11.41
C TYR A 211 -0.12 -1.92 11.13
N TYR A 212 -1.44 -1.90 11.34
CA TYR A 212 -2.24 -0.69 11.07
C TYR A 212 -1.85 0.48 11.99
N LEU A 213 -1.52 0.21 13.26
CA LEU A 213 -0.98 1.24 14.16
C LEU A 213 0.34 1.81 13.60
N ARG A 214 1.29 0.96 13.17
CA ARG A 214 2.54 1.44 12.55
C ARG A 214 2.28 2.25 11.29
N LYS A 215 1.33 1.85 10.44
CA LYS A 215 0.97 2.57 9.21
C LYS A 215 0.37 3.94 9.52
N LEU A 216 -0.47 4.04 10.55
CA LEU A 216 -0.99 5.33 11.05
C LEU A 216 0.14 6.23 11.59
N GLU A 217 1.07 5.69 12.37
CA GLU A 217 2.23 6.45 12.87
C GLU A 217 3.16 6.92 11.73
N ARG A 218 3.38 6.06 10.73
CA ARG A 218 4.16 6.41 9.52
C ARG A 218 3.54 7.59 8.79
N THR A 219 2.21 7.62 8.67
CA THR A 219 1.48 8.69 7.98
C THR A 219 1.80 10.07 8.55
N GLN A 220 1.86 10.22 9.88
CA GLN A 220 2.24 11.48 10.48
C GLN A 220 3.68 11.92 10.10
N ARG A 221 4.63 10.98 10.12
CA ARG A 221 6.05 11.28 9.83
C ARG A 221 6.28 11.75 8.41
N LEU A 222 5.57 11.17 7.45
CA LEU A 222 5.75 11.48 6.03
C LEU A 222 5.39 12.94 5.71
N TYR A 223 4.32 13.48 6.30
CA TYR A 223 3.75 14.76 5.89
C TYR A 223 4.01 15.93 6.86
N LEU A 224 4.74 15.73 7.96
CA LEU A 224 5.09 16.79 8.92
C LEU A 224 6.57 17.19 8.88
N VAL A 225 7.25 17.01 7.74
CA VAL A 225 8.67 17.41 7.56
C VAL A 225 8.82 18.93 7.57
#